data_AF-A0A925T4G8-F1
#
_entry.id   AF-A0A925T4G8-F1
#
_cell.length_a   1.000
_cell.length_b   1.000
_cell.length_c   1.000
_cell.angle_alpha   90.00
_cell.angle_beta   90.00
_cell.angle_gamma   90.00
#
_symmetry.space_group_name_H-M   'P 1'
#
loop_
_entity.id
_entity.type
_entity.pdbx_description
1 polymer ?
#
loop_
_entity_poly.entity_id
_entity_poly.type
_entity_poly.pdbx_seq_one_letter_code
_entity_poly.pdbx_strand_id
1 'polypeptide(L)'
;MVLTVLLQTSTTFHQPNHFVPVFVGMFLAGAIAWLVAAVLGFARARAFGPSARWFSFAAVCLLLFHLQFLAAAFGLLTNDNTLVFNILTFFNFFVLVAAICAIMGFIRLTSPK
;
A
#
# COMPACT_ATOMS: atom_id res chain seq x y z
N MET A 1 42.01 -4.19 5.12
CA MET A 1 40.58 -4.30 5.53
C MET A 1 39.59 -3.63 4.55
N VAL A 2 40.04 -3.08 3.41
CA VAL A 2 39.16 -2.44 2.40
C VAL A 2 38.77 -3.40 1.26
N LEU A 3 39.60 -4.43 1.00
CA LEU A 3 39.39 -5.38 -0.11
C LEU A 3 38.17 -6.30 0.09
N THR A 4 37.81 -6.62 1.34
CA THR A 4 36.69 -7.52 1.66
C THR A 4 35.31 -6.87 1.49
N VAL A 5 35.22 -5.53 1.49
CA VAL A 5 33.94 -4.81 1.33
C VAL A 5 33.50 -4.72 -0.14
N LEU A 6 34.44 -4.74 -1.09
CA LEU A 6 34.15 -4.65 -2.52
C LEU A 6 33.61 -5.96 -3.12
N LEU A 7 33.77 -7.10 -2.44
CA LEU A 7 33.31 -8.40 -2.90
C LEU A 7 31.79 -8.63 -2.78
N GLN A 8 31.04 -7.73 -2.10
CA GLN A 8 29.59 -7.86 -1.96
C GLN A 8 28.77 -7.34 -3.15
N THR A 9 29.41 -6.87 -4.23
CA THR A 9 28.78 -6.13 -5.33
C THR A 9 28.33 -6.98 -6.53
N SER A 10 28.17 -8.29 -6.37
CA SER A 10 27.75 -9.17 -7.49
C SER A 10 26.84 -10.32 -7.07
N THR A 11 26.01 -10.12 -6.05
CA THR A 11 24.81 -10.97 -5.91
C THR A 11 23.74 -10.41 -6.82
N THR A 12 23.72 -10.87 -8.07
CA THR A 12 22.56 -10.73 -8.95
C THR A 12 21.39 -11.44 -8.28
N PHE A 13 20.55 -10.68 -7.56
CA PHE A 13 19.29 -11.15 -7.02
C PHE A 13 18.39 -11.51 -8.20
N HIS A 14 18.46 -12.76 -8.64
CA HIS A 14 17.49 -13.31 -9.56
C HIS A 14 16.18 -13.45 -8.81
N GLN A 15 15.30 -12.45 -8.96
CA GLN A 15 13.98 -12.48 -8.35
C GLN A 15 13.23 -13.71 -8.87
N PRO A 16 12.89 -14.68 -8.01
CA PRO A 16 12.22 -15.89 -8.46
C PRO A 16 10.81 -15.54 -8.94
N ASN A 17 10.39 -16.12 -10.06
CA ASN A 17 9.14 -15.79 -10.76
C ASN A 17 7.86 -16.02 -9.91
N HIS A 18 7.98 -16.74 -8.80
CA HIS A 18 6.92 -16.90 -7.79
C HIS A 18 6.58 -15.62 -7.02
N PHE A 19 7.40 -14.57 -7.07
CA PHE A 19 7.09 -13.30 -6.40
C PHE A 19 6.01 -12.48 -7.10
N VAL A 20 5.79 -12.69 -8.40
CA VAL A 20 4.76 -11.97 -9.18
C VAL A 20 3.34 -12.23 -8.63
N PRO A 21 2.90 -13.48 -8.38
CA PRO A 21 1.58 -13.72 -7.80
C PRO A 21 1.45 -13.19 -6.37
N VAL A 22 2.53 -13.19 -5.58
CA VAL A 22 2.53 -12.58 -4.22
C VAL A 22 2.34 -11.08 -4.31
N PHE A 23 3.04 -10.42 -5.24
CA PHE A 23 2.91 -9.00 -5.50
C PHE A 23 1.48 -8.63 -5.93
N VAL A 24 0.89 -9.40 -6.86
CA VAL A 24 -0.50 -9.21 -7.30
C VAL A 24 -1.49 -9.48 -6.16
N GLY A 25 -1.24 -10.49 -5.33
CA GLY A 25 -2.06 -10.81 -4.16
C GLY A 25 -2.07 -9.70 -3.12
N MET A 26 -0.89 -9.18 -2.74
CA MET A 26 -0.77 -8.04 -1.83
C MET A 26 -1.44 -6.79 -2.39
N PHE A 27 -1.36 -6.58 -3.70
CA PHE A 27 -2.02 -5.46 -4.37
C PHE A 27 -3.55 -5.54 -4.26
N LEU A 28 -4.13 -6.69 -4.60
CA LEU A 28 -5.58 -6.89 -4.48
C LEU A 28 -6.02 -6.74 -3.03
N ALA A 29 -5.26 -7.30 -2.08
CA ALA A 29 -5.54 -7.16 -0.66
C ALA A 29 -5.48 -5.69 -0.20
N GLY A 30 -4.52 -4.90 -0.68
CA GLY A 30 -4.39 -3.47 -0.38
C GLY A 30 -5.56 -2.65 -0.93
N ALA A 31 -5.93 -2.87 -2.19
CA ALA A 31 -7.08 -2.21 -2.81
C ALA A 31 -8.39 -2.51 -2.08
N ILE A 32 -8.62 -3.79 -1.72
CA ILE A 32 -9.80 -4.20 -0.95
C ILE A 32 -9.77 -3.59 0.45
N ALA A 33 -8.63 -3.60 1.14
CA ALA A 33 -8.53 -3.05 2.50
C ALA A 33 -8.83 -1.55 2.53
N TRP A 34 -8.34 -0.78 1.56
CA TRP A 34 -8.67 0.64 1.45
C TRP A 34 -10.14 0.89 1.11
N LEU A 35 -10.75 0.04 0.29
CA LEU A 35 -12.18 0.12 -0.01
C LEU A 35 -13.02 -0.13 1.25
N VAL A 36 -12.66 -1.14 2.04
CA VAL A 36 -13.29 -1.42 3.34
C VAL A 36 -13.10 -0.22 4.30
N ALA A 37 -11.90 0.34 4.39
CA ALA A 37 -11.63 1.51 5.22
C ALA A 37 -12.49 2.71 4.81
N ALA A 38 -12.62 2.98 3.52
CA ALA A 38 -13.47 4.06 2.99
C ALA A 38 -14.95 3.83 3.33
N VAL A 39 -15.47 2.62 3.13
CA VAL A 39 -16.88 2.28 3.45
C VAL A 39 -17.15 2.42 4.95
N LEU A 40 -16.27 1.88 5.80
CA LEU A 40 -16.38 2.03 7.26
C LEU A 40 -16.34 3.50 7.69
N GLY A 41 -15.47 4.29 7.06
CA GLY A 41 -15.36 5.71 7.30
C GLY A 41 -16.63 6.46 6.95
N PHE A 42 -17.21 6.25 5.76
CA PHE A 42 -18.46 6.90 5.37
C PHE A 42 -19.66 6.44 6.18
N ALA A 43 -19.73 5.16 6.56
CA ALA A 43 -20.79 4.64 7.41
C ALA A 43 -20.78 5.30 8.80
N ARG A 44 -19.59 5.54 9.37
CA ARG A 44 -19.43 6.16 10.70
C ARG A 44 -19.36 7.70 10.64
N ALA A 45 -19.12 8.28 9.47
CA ALA A 45 -19.01 9.72 9.27
C ALA A 45 -20.26 10.51 9.72
N ARG A 46 -21.45 9.91 9.65
CA ARG A 46 -22.70 10.57 10.09
C ARG A 46 -22.84 10.63 11.62
N ALA A 47 -22.31 9.63 12.33
CA ALA A 47 -22.50 9.45 13.78
C ALA A 47 -21.35 10.03 14.65
N PHE A 48 -20.15 10.19 14.09
CA PHE A 48 -18.96 10.61 14.86
C PHE A 48 -18.49 12.04 14.54
N GLY A 49 -19.21 12.75 13.65
CA GLY A 49 -18.98 14.16 13.35
C GLY A 49 -17.89 14.42 12.29
N PRO A 50 -17.41 15.67 12.20
CA PRO A 50 -16.54 16.13 11.11
C PRO A 50 -15.20 15.40 11.01
N SER A 51 -14.59 14.99 12.12
CA SER A 51 -13.29 14.31 12.11
C SER A 51 -13.34 12.95 11.40
N ALA A 52 -14.40 12.17 11.61
CA ALA A 52 -14.60 10.90 10.92
C ALA A 52 -14.85 11.08 9.41
N ARG A 53 -15.50 12.19 9.01
CA ARG A 53 -15.67 12.57 7.60
C ARG A 53 -14.32 12.84 6.93
N TRP A 54 -13.49 13.71 7.51
CA TRP A 54 -12.17 14.02 6.95
C TRP A 54 -11.26 12.78 6.88
N PHE A 55 -11.33 11.91 7.88
CA PHE A 55 -10.56 10.65 7.88
C PHE A 55 -11.05 9.67 6.81
N SER A 56 -12.36 9.61 6.53
CA SER A 56 -12.91 8.80 5.43
C SER A 56 -12.49 9.33 4.04
N PHE A 57 -12.43 10.65 3.85
CA PHE A 57 -11.91 11.25 2.61
C PHE A 57 -10.41 10.95 2.41
N ALA A 58 -9.61 11.01 3.47
CA ALA A 58 -8.20 10.62 3.41
C ALA A 58 -8.02 9.15 2.96
N ALA A 59 -8.91 8.25 3.41
CA ALA A 59 -8.88 6.86 2.99
C ALA A 59 -9.18 6.67 1.50
N VAL A 60 -10.13 7.43 0.94
CA VAL A 60 -10.41 7.43 -0.51
C VAL A 60 -9.23 8.00 -1.29
N CYS A 61 -8.62 9.09 -0.84
CA CYS A 61 -7.45 9.67 -1.48
C CYS A 61 -6.27 8.67 -1.52
N LEU A 62 -6.06 7.92 -0.45
CA LEU A 62 -5.00 6.89 -0.40
C LEU A 62 -5.32 5.68 -1.29
N LEU A 63 -6.60 5.32 -1.46
CA LEU A 63 -7.03 4.33 -2.44
C LEU A 63 -6.71 4.77 -3.88
N LEU A 64 -7.11 6.00 -4.24
CA LEU A 64 -6.83 6.56 -5.57
C LEU A 64 -5.33 6.70 -5.82
N PHE A 65 -4.58 7.16 -4.81
CA PHE A 65 -3.13 7.24 -4.88
C PHE A 65 -2.49 5.85 -5.10
N HIS A 66 -2.97 4.81 -4.43
CA HIS A 66 -2.49 3.45 -4.65
C HIS A 66 -2.73 2.95 -6.08
N LEU A 67 -3.90 3.23 -6.65
CA LEU A 67 -4.22 2.91 -8.05
C LEU A 67 -3.38 3.72 -9.05
N GLN A 68 -3.12 4.98 -8.77
CA GLN A 68 -2.37 5.87 -9.65
C GLN A 68 -0.87 5.57 -9.62
N PHE A 69 -0.34 5.18 -8.46
CA PHE A 69 1.02 4.68 -8.30
C PHE A 69 1.24 3.39 -9.09
N LEU A 70 0.22 2.53 -9.20
CA LEU A 70 0.25 1.35 -10.04
C LEU A 70 0.27 1.69 -11.54
N ALA A 71 -0.58 2.60 -11.99
CA ALA A 71 -0.60 3.03 -13.39
C ALA A 71 0.75 3.64 -13.81
N ALA A 72 1.36 4.44 -12.93
CA ALA A 72 2.70 4.98 -13.13
C ALA A 72 3.77 3.87 -13.18
N ALA A 73 3.65 2.86 -12.33
CA ALA A 73 4.60 1.75 -12.30
C ALA A 73 4.53 0.87 -13.57
N PHE A 74 3.33 0.59 -14.09
CA PHE A 74 3.17 -0.08 -15.39
C PHE A 74 3.76 0.74 -16.55
N GLY A 75 3.71 2.07 -16.48
CA GLY A 75 4.37 2.95 -17.45
C GLY A 75 5.91 2.96 -17.35
N LEU A 76 6.48 2.68 -16.16
CA LEU A 76 7.93 2.65 -15.92
C LEU A 76 8.56 1.25 -16.09
N LEU A 77 7.75 0.19 -16.04
CA LEU A 77 8.12 -1.21 -16.28
C LEU A 77 8.64 -1.50 -17.70
N THR A 78 8.81 -0.49 -18.56
CA THR A 78 9.41 -0.66 -19.89
C THR A 78 10.92 -0.47 -19.91
N ASN A 79 11.53 0.14 -18.87
CA ASN A 79 12.96 0.48 -18.87
C ASN A 79 13.79 -0.31 -17.85
N ASP A 80 13.35 -0.46 -16.60
CA ASP A 80 14.11 -1.15 -15.53
C ASP A 80 13.20 -1.94 -14.58
N ASN A 81 12.98 -3.22 -14.87
CA ASN A 81 12.00 -4.05 -14.16
C ASN A 81 12.36 -4.30 -12.69
N THR A 82 13.63 -4.56 -12.40
CA THR A 82 14.07 -4.98 -11.05
C THR A 82 13.91 -3.87 -10.01
N LEU A 83 14.26 -2.63 -10.37
CA LEU A 83 14.14 -1.48 -9.48
C LEU A 83 12.68 -1.10 -9.24
N VAL A 84 11.85 -1.13 -10.30
CA VAL A 84 10.42 -0.84 -10.20
C VAL A 84 9.73 -1.87 -9.32
N PHE A 85 9.98 -3.18 -9.49
CA PHE A 85 9.37 -4.20 -8.64
C PHE A 85 9.74 -4.07 -7.16
N ASN A 86 10.98 -3.71 -6.83
CA ASN A 86 11.40 -3.51 -5.44
C ASN A 86 10.69 -2.33 -4.77
N ILE A 87 10.67 -1.17 -5.44
CA ILE A 87 9.98 0.02 -4.92
C ILE A 87 8.49 -0.25 -4.77
N LEU A 88 7.89 -0.88 -5.76
CA LEU A 88 6.45 -1.15 -5.79
C LEU A 88 6.04 -2.15 -4.71
N THR A 89 6.84 -3.19 -4.47
CA THR A 89 6.58 -4.18 -3.42
C THR A 89 6.70 -3.55 -2.03
N PHE A 90 7.73 -2.73 -1.79
CA PHE A 90 7.89 -1.98 -0.54
C PHE A 90 6.70 -1.05 -0.28
N PHE A 91 6.31 -0.28 -1.29
CA PHE A 91 5.19 0.66 -1.16
C PHE A 91 3.86 -0.07 -0.94
N ASN A 92 3.64 -1.19 -1.64
CA ASN A 92 2.44 -2.01 -1.49
C ASN A 92 2.29 -2.56 -0.06
N PHE A 93 3.39 -2.98 0.57
CA PHE A 93 3.39 -3.37 1.98
C PHE A 93 2.99 -2.22 2.91
N PHE A 94 3.57 -1.03 2.74
CA PHE A 94 3.23 0.14 3.55
C PHE A 94 1.77 0.56 3.40
N VAL A 95 1.26 0.55 2.17
CA VAL A 95 -0.13 0.87 1.86
C VAL A 95 -1.08 -0.12 2.54
N LEU A 96 -0.74 -1.41 2.55
CA LEU A 96 -1.54 -2.45 3.18
C LEU A 96 -1.56 -2.31 4.71
N VAL A 97 -0.41 -2.06 5.34
CA VAL A 97 -0.33 -1.80 6.79
C VAL A 97 -1.13 -0.54 7.16
N ALA A 98 -0.99 0.54 6.39
CA ALA A 98 -1.75 1.77 6.61
C ALA A 98 -3.27 1.55 6.51
N ALA A 99 -3.73 0.72 5.57
CA ALA A 99 -5.14 0.35 5.46
C ALA A 99 -5.64 -0.38 6.72
N ILE A 100 -4.86 -1.34 7.22
CA ILE A 100 -5.19 -2.07 8.46
C ILE A 100 -5.26 -1.11 9.65
N CYS A 101 -4.30 -0.20 9.78
CA CYS A 101 -4.32 0.83 10.83
C CYS A 101 -5.56 1.73 10.73
N ALA A 102 -5.94 2.14 9.52
CA ALA A 102 -7.14 2.95 9.30
C ALA A 102 -8.42 2.19 9.70
N ILE A 103 -8.54 0.92 9.31
CA ILE A 103 -9.66 0.05 9.69
C ILE A 103 -9.75 -0.07 11.22
N MET A 104 -8.64 -0.33 11.91
CA MET A 104 -8.58 -0.40 13.37
C MET A 104 -9.00 0.92 14.03
N GLY A 105 -8.57 2.05 13.47
CA GLY A 105 -8.99 3.38 13.90
C GLY A 105 -10.51 3.56 13.78
N PHE A 106 -11.10 3.17 12.66
CA PHE A 106 -12.57 3.22 12.49
C PHE A 106 -13.29 2.28 13.45
N ILE A 107 -12.83 1.03 13.62
CA ILE A 107 -13.47 0.02 14.49
C ILE A 107 -13.54 0.51 15.94
N ARG A 108 -12.48 1.15 16.45
CA ARG A 108 -12.40 1.66 17.82
C ARG A 108 -13.29 2.88 18.11
N LEU A 109 -13.94 3.45 17.09
CA LEU A 109 -14.97 4.47 17.30
C LEU A 109 -16.23 3.81 17.88
N THR A 110 -16.41 3.88 19.20
CA THR A 110 -17.53 3.25 19.93
C THR A 110 -18.42 4.25 20.69
N SER A 111 -17.94 5.46 20.97
CA SER A 111 -18.70 6.54 21.61
C SER A 111 -19.15 7.59 20.58
N PRO A 112 -20.40 7.52 20.07
CA PRO A 112 -20.92 8.53 19.15
C PRO A 112 -21.08 9.89 19.86
N LYS A 113 -21.03 10.98 19.08
CA LYS A 113 -21.27 12.35 19.57
C LYS A 113 -22.73 12.74 19.40
#